data_AF-T1L3V1-F1
#
_entry.id   AF-T1L3V1-F1
#
_cell.length_a   1.000
_cell.length_b   1.000
_cell.length_c   1.000
_cell.angle_alpha   90.00
_cell.angle_beta   90.00
_cell.angle_gamma   90.00
#
_symmetry.space_group_name_H-M   'P 1'
#
loop_
_entity.id
_entity.type
_entity.pdbx_description
1 polymer ?
#
loop_
_entity_poly.entity_id
_entity_poly.type
_entity_poly.pdbx_seq_one_letter_code
_entity_poly.pdbx_strand_id
1 'polypeptide(L)'
;MANVTDIDVNECDSNPCLNNGTCTDLIRDYLFSCRAGFTGRNCETITELDKALMNLFHIFIITIVSMVSFSYVELQKKDLIIMKACFGEKILKIP
;
A
#
# COMPACT_ATOMS: atom_id res chain seq x y z
N MET A 1 -49.98 -3.73 -10.00
CA MET A 1 -49.86 -2.26 -10.02
C MET A 1 -49.43 -1.85 -8.62
N ALA A 2 -48.16 -1.49 -8.42
CA ALA A 2 -47.67 -1.03 -7.12
C ALA A 2 -48.10 0.43 -6.92
N ASN A 3 -48.69 0.70 -5.74
CA ASN A 3 -49.25 1.99 -5.34
C ASN A 3 -48.12 2.94 -4.90
N VAL A 4 -47.93 4.04 -5.62
CA VAL A 4 -46.89 5.05 -5.35
C VAL A 4 -47.46 6.11 -4.41
N THR A 5 -47.28 5.90 -3.10
CA THR A 5 -47.31 6.97 -2.08
C THR A 5 -46.26 6.72 -1.00
N ASP A 6 -45.10 6.22 -1.39
CA ASP A 6 -43.90 6.31 -0.58
C ASP A 6 -42.94 7.20 -1.35
N ILE A 7 -42.47 8.28 -0.73
CA ILE A 7 -41.49 9.16 -1.34
C ILE A 7 -40.18 8.37 -1.29
N ASP A 8 -39.86 7.68 -2.37
CA ASP A 8 -38.59 6.96 -2.53
C ASP A 8 -37.46 8.00 -2.49
N VAL A 9 -36.60 7.91 -1.49
CA VAL A 9 -35.49 8.84 -1.30
C VAL A 9 -34.28 8.23 -1.98
N ASN A 10 -33.68 8.94 -2.95
CA ASN A 10 -32.46 8.47 -3.59
C ASN A 10 -31.28 8.51 -2.61
N GLU A 11 -30.89 7.36 -2.04
CA GLU A 11 -29.77 7.30 -1.11
C GLU A 11 -28.41 7.57 -1.79
N CYS A 12 -28.35 7.53 -3.12
CA CYS A 12 -27.13 7.83 -3.88
C CYS A 12 -26.85 9.33 -4.02
N ASP A 13 -27.81 10.23 -3.80
CA ASP A 13 -27.64 11.68 -4.02
C ASP A 13 -26.53 12.30 -3.16
N SER A 14 -26.29 11.74 -1.98
CA SER A 14 -25.24 12.21 -1.06
C SER A 14 -23.83 11.72 -1.44
N ASN A 15 -23.69 10.98 -2.54
CA ASN A 15 -22.45 10.31 -2.96
C ASN A 15 -21.73 9.56 -1.81
N PRO A 16 -22.40 8.64 -1.11
CA PRO A 16 -21.85 7.97 0.06
C PRO A 16 -20.77 6.92 -0.26
N CYS A 17 -20.55 6.56 -1.53
CA CYS A 17 -19.53 5.59 -1.96
C CYS A 17 -18.12 6.14 -1.84
N LEU A 18 -17.24 5.41 -1.13
CA LEU A 18 -15.81 5.65 -1.10
C LEU A 18 -15.08 4.79 -2.14
N ASN A 19 -13.79 5.07 -2.34
CA ASN A 19 -12.88 4.26 -3.16
C ASN A 19 -13.39 3.96 -4.57
N ASN A 20 -14.10 4.92 -5.16
CA ASN A 20 -14.65 4.82 -6.51
C ASN A 20 -15.64 3.66 -6.69
N GLY A 21 -16.37 3.31 -5.63
CA GLY A 21 -17.54 2.45 -5.69
C GLY A 21 -18.71 3.11 -6.44
N THR A 22 -19.66 2.29 -6.90
CA THR A 22 -20.86 2.74 -7.60
C THR A 22 -22.09 2.52 -6.74
N CYS A 23 -22.90 3.57 -6.57
CA CYS A 23 -24.20 3.49 -5.91
C CYS A 23 -25.29 3.28 -6.96
N THR A 24 -26.17 2.31 -6.73
CA THR A 24 -27.37 2.09 -7.52
C THR A 24 -28.57 2.20 -6.61
N ASP A 25 -29.40 3.21 -6.87
CA ASP A 25 -30.67 3.44 -6.21
C ASP A 25 -31.67 2.34 -6.60
N LEU A 26 -32.42 1.80 -5.64
CA LEU A 26 -33.43 0.77 -5.83
C LEU A 26 -34.72 1.18 -5.12
N ILE A 27 -35.84 0.54 -5.45
CA ILE A 27 -37.12 0.86 -4.80
C ILE A 27 -37.05 0.48 -3.32
N ARG A 28 -37.04 1.49 -2.43
CA ARG A 28 -36.89 1.36 -0.97
C ARG A 28 -35.58 0.67 -0.51
N ASP A 29 -34.54 0.68 -1.34
CA ASP A 29 -33.25 0.09 -0.99
C ASP A 29 -32.14 0.72 -1.84
N TYR A 30 -30.89 0.40 -1.54
CA TYR A 30 -29.76 0.80 -2.37
C TYR A 30 -28.72 -0.31 -2.43
N LEU A 31 -28.05 -0.42 -3.58
CA LEU A 31 -26.95 -1.35 -3.78
C LEU A 31 -25.65 -0.60 -4.01
N PHE A 32 -24.66 -0.93 -3.20
CA PHE A 32 -23.28 -0.49 -3.41
C PHE A 32 -22.46 -1.57 -4.11
N SER A 33 -21.94 -1.22 -5.28
CA SER A 33 -20.98 -2.03 -6.02
C SER A 33 -19.57 -1.50 -5.75
N CYS A 34 -18.83 -2.21 -4.90
CA CYS A 34 -17.45 -1.87 -4.61
C CYS A 34 -16.51 -2.36 -5.71
N ARG A 35 -15.49 -1.55 -6.00
CA ARG A 35 -14.40 -1.97 -6.89
C ARG A 35 -13.65 -3.15 -6.27
N ALA A 36 -13.09 -4.02 -7.11
CA ALA A 36 -12.22 -5.11 -6.66
C ALA A 36 -11.18 -4.58 -5.68
N GLY A 37 -11.11 -5.23 -4.52
CA GLY A 37 -10.21 -4.82 -3.44
C GLY A 37 -10.83 -4.06 -2.28
N PHE A 38 -12.09 -3.65 -2.40
CA PHE A 38 -12.82 -2.92 -1.38
C PHE A 38 -14.11 -3.63 -0.95
N THR A 39 -14.51 -3.41 0.29
CA THR A 39 -15.70 -3.96 0.95
C THR A 39 -16.18 -2.98 2.02
N GLY A 40 -17.24 -3.33 2.74
CA GLY A 40 -17.93 -2.45 3.68
C GLY A 40 -19.18 -1.82 3.07
N ARG A 41 -20.00 -1.18 3.91
CA ARG A 41 -21.27 -0.61 3.47
C ARG A 41 -21.05 0.50 2.45
N ASN A 42 -19.99 1.28 2.59
CA ASN A 42 -19.67 2.43 1.75
C ASN A 42 -18.38 2.20 0.96
N CYS A 43 -17.96 0.94 0.78
CA CYS A 43 -16.68 0.57 0.17
C CYS A 43 -15.45 1.14 0.90
N GLU A 44 -15.54 1.35 2.20
CA GLU A 44 -14.52 1.96 3.06
C GLU A 44 -13.37 1.03 3.44
N THR A 45 -13.58 -0.29 3.37
CA THR A 45 -12.66 -1.30 3.89
C THR A 45 -11.88 -1.95 2.75
N ILE A 46 -10.55 -1.94 2.81
CA ILE A 46 -9.70 -2.71 1.87
C ILE A 46 -9.79 -4.20 2.25
N THR A 47 -9.99 -5.07 1.27
CA THR A 47 -10.06 -6.52 1.46
C THR A 47 -8.72 -7.11 1.92
N GLU A 48 -8.78 -8.17 2.72
CA GLU A 48 -7.59 -8.85 3.25
C GLU A 48 -6.69 -9.45 2.15
N LEU A 49 -7.27 -9.76 0.98
CA LEU A 49 -6.51 -10.27 -0.17
C LEU A 49 -5.55 -9.21 -0.74
N ASP A 50 -5.98 -7.95 -0.80
CA ASP A 50 -5.15 -6.86 -1.30
C ASP A 50 -4.16 -6.34 -0.24
N LYS A 51 -4.50 -6.47 1.05
CA LYS A 51 -3.53 -6.24 2.13
C LYS A 51 -2.38 -7.24 2.07
N ALA A 52 -2.66 -8.51 1.75
CA ALA A 52 -1.63 -9.52 1.58
C ALA A 52 -0.70 -9.20 0.39
N LEU A 53 -1.23 -8.70 -0.72
CA LEU A 53 -0.43 -8.26 -1.87
C LEU A 53 0.49 -7.08 -1.51
N MET A 54 -0.02 -6.08 -0.80
CA MET A 54 0.80 -4.95 -0.35
C MET A 54 1.87 -5.39 0.65
N ASN A 55 1.55 -6.33 1.54
CA ASN A 55 2.53 -6.92 2.46
C ASN A 55 3.62 -7.70 1.71
N LEU A 56 3.27 -8.49 0.70
CA LEU A 56 4.25 -9.21 -0.12
C LEU A 56 5.15 -8.26 -0.90
N PHE A 57 4.58 -7.19 -1.47
CA PHE A 57 5.37 -6.13 -2.12
C PHE A 57 6.31 -5.45 -1.12
N HIS A 58 5.82 -5.12 0.08
CA HIS A 58 6.66 -4.54 1.14
C HIS A 58 7.80 -5.47 1.57
N ILE A 59 7.53 -6.77 1.74
CA ILE A 59 8.55 -7.78 2.07
C ILE A 59 9.57 -7.89 0.94
N PHE A 60 9.12 -7.89 -0.32
CA PHE A 60 9.99 -7.91 -1.49
C PHE A 60 10.89 -6.67 -1.56
N ILE A 61 10.33 -5.48 -1.34
CA ILE A 61 11.11 -4.23 -1.28
C ILE A 61 12.11 -4.27 -0.09
N ILE A 62 11.69 -4.69 1.10
CA ILE A 62 12.57 -4.77 2.28
C ILE A 62 13.72 -5.74 2.04
N THR A 63 13.45 -6.91 1.47
CA THR A 63 14.49 -7.90 1.16
C THR A 63 15.46 -7.39 0.10
N ILE A 64 14.97 -6.75 -0.97
CA ILE A 64 15.82 -6.09 -1.98
C ILE A 64 16.69 -5.00 -1.35
N VAL A 65 16.09 -4.08 -0.59
CA VAL A 65 16.82 -2.97 0.05
C VAL A 65 17.86 -3.52 1.02
N SER A 66 17.55 -4.58 1.76
CA SER A 66 18.49 -5.22 2.68
C SER A 66 19.65 -5.90 1.95
N MET A 67 19.37 -6.59 0.83
CA MET A 67 20.40 -7.21 -0.02
C MET A 67 21.30 -6.18 -0.71
N VAL A 68 20.72 -5.10 -1.24
CA VAL A 68 21.46 -3.99 -1.84
C VAL A 68 22.27 -3.26 -0.79
N SER A 69 21.70 -2.99 0.39
CA SER A 69 22.43 -2.35 1.49
C SER A 69 23.58 -3.22 1.97
N PHE A 70 23.37 -4.54 2.10
CA PHE A 70 24.44 -5.48 2.45
C PHE A 70 25.54 -5.51 1.39
N SER A 71 25.16 -5.57 0.11
CA SER A 71 26.11 -5.52 -1.01
C SER A 71 26.87 -4.19 -1.06
N TYR A 72 26.18 -3.07 -0.82
CA TYR A 72 26.77 -1.74 -0.72
C TYR A 72 27.74 -1.65 0.46
N VAL A 73 27.37 -2.17 1.63
CA VAL A 73 28.27 -2.27 2.79
C VAL A 73 29.49 -3.14 2.48
N GLU A 74 29.33 -4.25 1.76
CA GLU A 74 30.44 -5.12 1.36
C GLU A 74 31.36 -4.46 0.31
N LEU A 75 30.79 -3.69 -0.62
CA LEU A 75 31.52 -2.85 -1.57
C LEU A 75 32.30 -1.73 -0.85
N GLN A 76 31.66 -1.05 0.10
CA GLN A 76 32.30 -0.02 0.93
C GLN A 76 33.36 -0.62 1.87
N LYS A 77 33.18 -1.85 2.34
CA LYS A 77 34.23 -2.59 3.06
C LYS A 77 35.38 -2.92 2.15
N LYS A 78 35.16 -3.33 0.89
CA LYS A 78 36.24 -3.50 -0.08
C LYS A 78 36.97 -2.18 -0.31
N ASP A 79 36.28 -1.06 -0.46
CA ASP A 79 36.91 0.26 -0.59
C ASP A 79 37.67 0.68 0.67
N LEU A 80 37.13 0.41 1.87
CA LEU A 80 37.82 0.67 3.15
C LEU A 80 39.01 -0.27 3.38
N ILE A 81 38.90 -1.54 2.99
CA ILE A 81 39.96 -2.55 3.05
C ILE A 81 41.03 -2.21 2.02
N ILE A 82 40.66 -1.77 0.81
CA ILE A 82 41.56 -1.27 -0.23
C ILE A 82 42.25 0.00 0.26
N MET A 83 41.52 0.95 0.85
CA MET A 83 42.11 2.15 1.46
C MET A 83 43.05 1.80 2.62
N LYS A 84 42.69 0.86 3.50
CA LYS A 84 43.56 0.36 4.58
C LYS A 84 44.77 -0.44 4.07
N ALA A 85 44.64 -1.15 2.95
CA ALA A 85 45.73 -1.89 2.31
C ALA A 85 46.66 -0.94 1.52
N CYS A 86 46.13 0.08 0.86
CA CYS A 86 46.88 1.15 0.21
C CYS A 86 47.58 2.07 1.23
N PHE A 87 46.95 2.31 2.39
CA PHE A 87 47.50 3.11 3.50
C PHE A 87 48.01 2.26 4.68
N GLY A 88 48.47 1.02 4.42
CA GLY A 88 48.88 0.01 5.41
C GLY A 88 49.29 0.58 6.77
N GLU A 89 48.43 0.39 7.79
CA GLU A 89 48.63 0.66 9.23
C GLU A 89 49.50 1.88 9.65
N LYS A 90 49.69 2.89 8.81
CA LYS A 90 50.22 4.18 9.27
C LYS A 90 49.06 4.98 9.83
N ILE A 91 48.56 4.52 10.97
CA ILE A 91 47.90 5.39 11.93
C ILE A 91 48.89 6.52 12.18
N LEU A 92 48.48 7.69 11.69
CA LEU A 92 49.08 8.98 11.95
C LEU A 92 49.40 9.08 13.45
N LYS A 93 50.68 8.88 13.81
CA LYS A 93 51.22 9.47 15.05
C LYS A 93 51.15 10.97 14.83
N ILE A 94 50.04 11.57 15.24
CA ILE A 94 49.92 13.00 15.45
C ILE A 94 50.70 13.28 16.75
N PRO A 95 51.74 14.12 16.75
CA PRO A 95 52.36 14.59 17.99
C PRO A 95 51.39 15.44 18.83
#